data_AF-A0AB40B517-F1
#
_entry.id   AF-A0AB40B517-F1
#
_cell.length_a   1.000
_cell.length_b   1.000
_cell.length_c   1.000
_cell.angle_alpha   90.00
_cell.angle_beta   90.00
_cell.angle_gamma   90.00
#
_symmetry.space_group_name_H-M   'P 1'
#
loop_
_entity.id
_entity.type
_entity.pdbx_description
1 polymer ?
#
loop_
_entity_poly.entity_id
_entity_poly.type
_entity_poly.pdbx_seq_one_letter_code
_entity_poly.pdbx_strand_id
1 'polypeptide(L)'
;MVPPSRTSLRTPSPIPPIETPIDQHREKRFPADMRHLKSREISDQREASALRDELDMLQEENDNILEKFRLAEVKSEEAEARVRELEKQVAALGEGVSLEARLLSRKEAALRQREAALKAAKQTKDGRDEEIIAIQQELESAKEEVANAVEQLREAESETKSLRSMTQRMVLTQEEMEEVVLKRCWLARYWGLAVQLGIYPETAAEKHEHWSSLAPLPFEVVLSAGQKAKEEPRKQGDNNSEGRNKLVHDMSDITGEGNIESMLLVEKGLRELASLKVEDAVVIALGQHRRPNFVRQSTSDLKSPGDPKFVEAFELNQEEAEDVLFKQAWLTYFWRRAKTHGVEKDIAEERLQFWISRSNQSPTSHDAVDVERGLMELRKLGIEQQLWEASRRDIEQKLPTDAEIS
;
A
#
# COMPACT_ATOMS: atom_id res chain seq x y z
N MET A 1 -46.40 26.58 56.69
CA MET A 1 -46.96 26.96 58.01
C MET A 1 -46.32 28.28 58.40
N VAL A 2 -47.03 29.43 58.40
CA VAL A 2 -47.92 29.92 59.48
C VAL A 2 -47.16 30.10 60.81
N PRO A 3 -47.16 31.28 61.47
CA PRO A 3 -47.51 32.65 61.02
C PRO A 3 -46.56 33.76 61.61
N PRO A 4 -46.93 35.07 61.68
CA PRO A 4 -45.99 36.19 61.94
C PRO A 4 -46.22 36.83 63.33
N SER A 5 -45.70 38.05 63.57
CA SER A 5 -46.50 39.16 64.15
C SER A 5 -45.80 40.53 64.11
N ARG A 6 -46.59 41.58 63.84
CA ARG A 6 -46.30 42.99 64.14
C ARG A 6 -46.60 43.26 65.62
N THR A 7 -45.99 44.30 66.20
CA THR A 7 -46.72 45.26 67.06
C THR A 7 -46.08 46.64 67.04
N SER A 8 -46.93 47.66 67.18
CA SER A 8 -46.60 49.10 67.22
C SER A 8 -46.82 49.63 68.64
N LEU A 9 -46.87 50.97 68.78
CA LEU A 9 -47.17 51.76 69.99
C LEU A 9 -45.92 51.93 70.91
N ARG A 10 -45.68 53.08 71.57
CA ARG A 10 -46.62 54.14 71.97
C ARG A 10 -45.92 55.48 72.26
N THR A 11 -46.36 56.58 71.64
CA THR A 11 -46.17 57.96 72.17
C THR A 11 -47.37 58.37 73.03
N PRO A 12 -47.17 59.31 73.98
CA PRO A 12 -48.13 60.41 74.13
C PRO A 12 -47.53 61.78 74.56
N SER A 13 -48.42 62.78 74.69
CA SER A 13 -48.26 64.19 75.15
C SER A 13 -49.65 64.63 75.73
N PRO A 14 -50.10 65.91 75.92
CA PRO A 14 -49.46 67.23 75.68
C PRO A 14 -49.68 68.38 76.72
N ILE A 15 -48.61 69.16 77.00
CA ILE A 15 -48.64 70.63 77.32
C ILE A 15 -49.22 70.99 78.76
N PRO A 16 -49.76 72.20 79.13
CA PRO A 16 -49.32 73.07 80.28
C PRO A 16 -50.48 73.41 81.30
N PRO A 17 -50.73 74.66 81.84
CA PRO A 17 -49.94 75.72 82.54
C PRO A 17 -50.47 76.01 84.00
N ILE A 18 -50.17 77.19 84.62
CA ILE A 18 -51.04 78.07 85.50
C ILE A 18 -50.42 78.71 86.80
N GLU A 19 -50.29 80.05 86.75
CA GLU A 19 -50.63 81.15 87.72
C GLU A 19 -50.11 81.34 89.18
N THR A 20 -50.25 82.60 89.62
CA THR A 20 -49.75 83.31 90.84
C THR A 20 -50.87 83.59 91.88
N PRO A 21 -50.55 84.13 93.08
CA PRO A 21 -50.78 85.57 93.39
C PRO A 21 -49.70 86.20 94.32
N ILE A 22 -49.26 87.47 94.20
CA ILE A 22 -49.92 88.78 94.47
C ILE A 22 -50.30 88.97 95.96
N ASP A 23 -49.67 89.91 96.69
CA ASP A 23 -50.20 91.29 96.85
C ASP A 23 -49.24 92.31 97.53
N GLN A 24 -49.59 93.59 97.41
CA GLN A 24 -48.95 94.78 97.99
C GLN A 24 -49.73 95.25 99.23
N HIS A 25 -49.10 95.87 100.24
CA HIS A 25 -49.53 97.21 100.68
C HIS A 25 -48.57 97.93 101.65
N ARG A 26 -48.87 99.22 101.84
CA ARG A 26 -48.12 100.26 102.54
C ARG A 26 -48.95 100.86 103.70
N GLU A 27 -48.26 101.44 104.69
CA GLU A 27 -48.68 102.53 105.61
C GLU A 27 -49.06 102.26 107.10
N LYS A 28 -48.26 102.86 108.01
CA LYS A 28 -48.62 103.80 109.12
C LYS A 28 -49.50 103.34 110.30
N ARG A 29 -48.89 103.25 111.52
CA ARG A 29 -48.99 104.18 112.70
C ARG A 29 -48.91 103.51 114.10
N PHE A 30 -48.23 104.24 114.99
CA PHE A 30 -48.06 104.16 116.46
C PHE A 30 -49.36 104.02 117.31
N PRO A 31 -49.35 103.73 118.64
CA PRO A 31 -48.32 104.14 119.64
C PRO A 31 -48.03 103.29 120.91
N ALA A 32 -47.13 103.83 121.76
CA ALA A 32 -47.08 103.80 123.24
C ALA A 32 -46.04 102.93 124.02
N ASP A 33 -45.51 103.59 125.07
CA ASP A 33 -44.84 103.16 126.32
C ASP A 33 -43.59 102.24 126.40
N MET A 34 -42.44 102.91 126.34
CA MET A 34 -41.48 103.11 127.44
C MET A 34 -41.31 102.03 128.56
N ARG A 35 -40.04 101.65 128.76
CA ARG A 35 -39.39 101.05 129.96
C ARG A 35 -39.60 99.55 130.23
N HIS A 36 -38.58 98.75 129.87
CA HIS A 36 -37.63 98.23 130.86
C HIS A 36 -36.36 97.65 130.18
N LEU A 37 -35.35 98.50 129.98
CA LEU A 37 -34.00 98.11 129.57
C LEU A 37 -33.18 97.76 130.83
N LYS A 38 -32.68 96.51 130.94
CA LYS A 38 -31.37 96.14 131.55
C LYS A 38 -31.05 94.63 131.70
N SER A 39 -31.77 93.70 131.08
CA SER A 39 -31.51 92.25 131.21
C SER A 39 -31.14 91.51 129.91
N ARG A 40 -31.17 92.15 128.73
CA ARG A 40 -31.03 91.47 127.43
C ARG A 40 -29.64 91.55 126.78
N GLU A 41 -28.83 92.57 127.09
CA GLU A 41 -27.54 92.83 126.40
C GLU A 41 -26.45 91.74 126.57
N ILE A 42 -26.57 90.84 127.55
CA ILE A 42 -25.55 89.81 127.84
C ILE A 42 -25.78 88.51 127.01
N SER A 43 -26.99 88.29 126.47
CA SER A 43 -27.27 87.13 125.59
C SER A 43 -26.84 87.42 124.16
N ASP A 44 -27.30 88.55 123.61
CA ASP A 44 -27.16 88.92 122.21
C ASP A 44 -25.67 89.01 121.77
N GLN A 45 -24.73 89.31 122.68
CA GLN A 45 -23.28 89.31 122.41
C GLN A 45 -22.65 87.91 122.25
N ARG A 46 -23.22 86.86 122.85
CA ARG A 46 -22.72 85.48 122.65
C ARG A 46 -23.21 84.90 121.33
N GLU A 47 -24.47 85.15 120.99
CA GLU A 47 -25.10 84.68 119.75
C GLU A 47 -24.41 85.31 118.52
N ALA A 48 -24.07 86.60 118.57
CA ALA A 48 -23.36 87.28 117.49
C ALA A 48 -21.91 86.81 117.25
N SER A 49 -21.29 86.13 118.23
CA SER A 49 -19.97 85.50 118.05
C SER A 49 -20.10 84.13 117.37
N ALA A 50 -21.01 83.29 117.86
CA ALA A 50 -21.26 81.96 117.28
C ALA A 50 -21.67 82.02 115.80
N LEU A 51 -22.48 83.01 115.41
CA LEU A 51 -22.87 83.23 114.02
C LEU A 51 -21.74 83.72 113.10
N ARG A 52 -20.63 84.23 113.66
CA ARG A 52 -19.43 84.60 112.87
C ARG A 52 -18.54 83.39 112.63
N ASP A 53 -18.33 82.59 113.67
CA ASP A 53 -17.61 81.32 113.55
C ASP A 53 -18.31 80.39 112.54
N GLU A 54 -19.65 80.37 112.52
CA GLU A 54 -20.44 79.63 111.52
C GLU A 54 -20.33 80.21 110.10
N LEU A 55 -20.24 81.53 109.94
CA LEU A 55 -20.02 82.18 108.64
C LEU A 55 -18.61 81.91 108.09
N ASP A 56 -17.59 81.94 108.94
CA ASP A 56 -16.21 81.64 108.55
C ASP A 56 -16.06 80.16 108.17
N MET A 57 -16.69 79.22 108.91
CA MET A 57 -16.76 77.81 108.50
C MET A 57 -17.49 77.61 107.17
N LEU A 58 -18.64 78.26 106.96
CA LEU A 58 -19.38 78.18 105.70
C LEU A 58 -18.61 78.79 104.53
N GLN A 59 -17.81 79.84 104.76
CA GLN A 59 -16.92 80.42 103.75
C GLN A 59 -15.80 79.44 103.39
N GLU A 60 -15.16 78.80 104.38
CA GLU A 60 -14.16 77.74 104.16
C GLU A 60 -14.76 76.52 103.43
N GLU A 61 -15.97 76.10 103.77
CA GLU A 61 -16.69 75.04 103.05
C GLU A 61 -17.00 75.42 101.59
N ASN A 62 -17.37 76.67 101.32
CA ASN A 62 -17.66 77.15 99.97
C ASN A 62 -16.38 77.16 99.10
N ASP A 63 -15.27 77.66 99.65
CA ASP A 63 -13.96 77.63 98.98
C ASP A 63 -13.47 76.18 98.74
N ASN A 64 -13.73 75.28 99.69
CA ASN A 64 -13.45 73.84 99.57
C ASN A 64 -14.31 73.16 98.47
N ILE A 65 -15.57 73.56 98.31
CA ILE A 65 -16.46 73.09 97.24
C ILE A 65 -16.01 73.62 95.87
N LEU A 66 -15.64 74.89 95.77
CA LEU A 66 -15.12 75.49 94.52
C LEU A 66 -13.83 74.81 94.05
N GLU A 67 -12.92 74.47 94.97
CA GLU A 67 -11.69 73.77 94.62
C GLU A 67 -11.95 72.30 94.22
N LYS A 68 -12.91 71.62 94.86
CA LYS A 68 -13.40 70.30 94.42
C LYS A 68 -14.05 70.36 93.03
N PHE A 69 -14.78 71.42 92.71
CA PHE A 69 -15.38 71.62 91.40
C PHE A 69 -14.31 71.75 90.31
N ARG A 70 -13.30 72.61 90.50
CA ARG A 70 -12.15 72.72 89.60
C ARG A 70 -11.40 71.41 89.42
N LEU A 71 -11.17 70.66 90.50
CA LEU A 71 -10.52 69.36 90.43
C LEU A 71 -11.35 68.33 89.64
N ALA A 72 -12.69 68.42 89.69
CA ALA A 72 -13.57 67.58 88.88
C ALA A 72 -13.61 68.02 87.41
N GLU A 73 -13.59 69.33 87.14
CA GLU A 73 -13.52 69.91 85.80
C GLU A 73 -12.24 69.49 85.07
N VAL A 74 -11.06 69.65 85.69
CA VAL A 74 -9.77 69.18 85.15
C VAL A 74 -9.78 67.66 84.89
N LYS A 75 -10.38 66.86 85.78
CA LYS A 75 -10.53 65.41 85.56
C LYS A 75 -11.49 65.08 84.41
N SER A 76 -12.51 65.90 84.17
CA SER A 76 -13.41 65.78 83.03
C SER A 76 -12.70 66.11 81.72
N GLU A 77 -11.92 67.20 81.69
CA GLU A 77 -11.10 67.57 80.53
C GLU A 77 -10.06 66.49 80.19
N GLU A 78 -9.39 65.92 81.19
CA GLU A 78 -8.49 64.77 80.98
C GLU A 78 -9.22 63.53 80.44
N ALA A 79 -10.43 63.25 80.92
CA ALA A 79 -11.23 62.12 80.46
C ALA A 79 -11.69 62.32 79.00
N GLU A 80 -12.15 63.52 78.65
CA GLU A 80 -12.49 63.87 77.27
C GLU A 80 -11.27 63.79 76.34
N ALA A 81 -10.11 64.28 76.77
CA ALA A 81 -8.88 64.18 75.99
C ALA A 81 -8.50 62.71 75.70
N ARG A 82 -8.67 61.82 76.69
CA ARG A 82 -8.47 60.37 76.52
C ARG A 82 -9.49 59.75 75.56
N VAL A 83 -10.77 60.18 75.61
CA VAL A 83 -11.80 59.71 74.66
C VAL A 83 -11.48 60.14 73.23
N ARG A 84 -11.15 61.42 72.99
CA ARG A 84 -10.82 61.94 71.65
C ARG A 84 -9.60 61.23 71.02
N GLU A 85 -8.59 60.88 71.82
CA GLU A 85 -7.44 60.13 71.33
C GLU A 85 -7.78 58.66 71.02
N LEU A 86 -8.66 58.02 71.81
CA LEU A 86 -9.17 56.68 71.49
C LEU A 86 -10.04 56.66 70.23
N GLU A 87 -10.92 57.66 70.03
CA GLU A 87 -11.73 57.80 68.81
C GLU A 87 -10.84 57.90 67.55
N LYS A 88 -9.76 58.68 67.65
CA LYS A 88 -8.75 58.82 66.58
C LYS A 88 -8.02 57.51 66.28
N GLN A 89 -7.71 56.71 67.29
CA GLN A 89 -7.11 55.38 67.10
C GLN A 89 -8.11 54.39 66.47
N VAL A 90 -9.38 54.41 66.88
CA VAL A 90 -10.44 53.61 66.26
C VAL A 90 -10.66 53.99 64.80
N ALA A 91 -10.64 55.28 64.47
CA ALA A 91 -10.73 55.76 63.09
C ALA A 91 -9.54 55.26 62.23
N ALA A 92 -8.31 55.39 62.73
CA ALA A 92 -7.11 54.90 62.04
C ALA A 92 -7.12 53.38 61.82
N LEU A 93 -7.60 52.60 62.79
CA LEU A 93 -7.79 51.15 62.63
C LEU A 93 -8.88 50.82 61.58
N GLY A 94 -9.97 51.58 61.56
CA GLY A 94 -11.04 51.45 60.56
C GLY A 94 -10.56 51.70 59.13
N GLU A 95 -9.70 52.70 58.92
CA GLU A 95 -9.05 52.94 57.62
C GLU A 95 -8.14 51.79 57.18
N GLY A 96 -7.37 51.22 58.12
CA GLY A 96 -6.53 50.04 57.87
C GLY A 96 -7.34 48.82 57.40
N VAL A 97 -8.41 48.48 58.12
CA VAL A 97 -9.32 47.38 57.76
C VAL A 97 -10.01 47.63 56.40
N SER A 98 -10.41 48.88 56.12
CA SER A 98 -10.98 49.29 54.83
C SER A 98 -9.98 49.19 53.66
N LEU A 99 -8.70 49.42 53.91
CA LEU A 99 -7.63 49.25 52.92
C LEU A 99 -7.33 47.76 52.67
N GLU A 100 -7.28 46.95 53.73
CA GLU A 100 -7.08 45.49 53.61
C GLU A 100 -8.24 44.83 52.86
N ALA A 101 -9.50 45.18 53.17
CA ALA A 101 -10.67 44.69 52.44
C ALA A 101 -10.60 45.01 50.93
N ARG A 102 -10.20 46.22 50.56
CA ARG A 102 -10.00 46.61 49.14
C ARG A 102 -8.86 45.83 48.47
N LEU A 103 -7.78 45.52 49.19
CA LEU A 103 -6.69 44.67 48.67
C LEU A 103 -7.15 43.22 48.49
N LEU A 104 -7.96 42.68 49.41
CA LEU A 104 -8.56 41.35 49.31
C LEU A 104 -9.51 41.26 48.11
N SER A 105 -10.46 42.20 47.95
CA SER A 105 -11.36 42.21 46.78
C SER A 105 -10.60 42.30 45.45
N ARG A 106 -9.50 43.07 45.39
CA ARG A 106 -8.64 43.13 44.19
C ARG A 106 -7.92 41.80 43.93
N LYS A 107 -7.39 41.14 44.95
CA LYS A 107 -6.76 39.80 44.81
C LYS A 107 -7.77 38.75 44.38
N GLU A 108 -8.98 38.77 44.97
CA GLU A 108 -10.08 37.86 44.64
C GLU A 108 -10.56 38.06 43.20
N ALA A 109 -10.71 39.30 42.74
CA ALA A 109 -11.02 39.62 41.35
C ALA A 109 -9.93 39.14 40.38
N ALA A 110 -8.65 39.36 40.71
CA ALA A 110 -7.53 38.88 39.90
C ALA A 110 -7.45 37.33 39.85
N LEU A 111 -7.80 36.64 40.94
CA LEU A 111 -7.93 35.19 40.97
C LEU A 111 -9.08 34.71 40.08
N ARG A 112 -10.30 35.28 40.21
CA ARG A 112 -11.42 34.94 39.31
C ARG A 112 -11.10 35.17 37.84
N GLN A 113 -10.38 36.25 37.52
CA GLN A 113 -9.93 36.52 36.15
C GLN A 113 -8.95 35.43 35.65
N ARG A 114 -8.02 34.99 36.49
CA ARG A 114 -7.09 33.88 36.17
C ARG A 114 -7.81 32.54 36.03
N GLU A 115 -8.78 32.24 36.89
CA GLU A 115 -9.61 31.03 36.79
C GLU A 115 -10.43 31.01 35.50
N ALA A 116 -11.06 32.13 35.13
CA ALA A 116 -11.79 32.28 33.87
C ALA A 116 -10.86 32.09 32.65
N ALA A 117 -9.67 32.70 32.67
CA ALA A 117 -8.68 32.55 31.61
C ALA A 117 -8.19 31.09 31.49
N LEU A 118 -7.93 30.40 32.61
CA LEU A 118 -7.57 28.98 32.62
C LEU A 118 -8.69 28.09 32.10
N LYS A 119 -9.96 28.39 32.41
CA LYS A 119 -11.11 27.63 31.89
C LYS A 119 -11.27 27.80 30.38
N ALA A 120 -11.11 29.02 29.86
CA ALA A 120 -11.12 29.29 28.42
C ALA A 120 -9.92 28.63 27.69
N ALA A 121 -8.73 28.64 28.30
CA ALA A 121 -7.55 27.97 27.76
C ALA A 121 -7.68 26.44 27.74
N LYS A 122 -8.40 25.84 28.71
CA LYS A 122 -8.74 24.40 28.67
C LYS A 122 -9.70 24.08 27.52
N GLN A 123 -10.81 24.80 27.41
CA GLN A 123 -11.79 24.56 26.33
C GLN A 123 -11.19 24.71 24.92
N THR A 124 -10.26 25.65 24.72
CA THR A 124 -9.55 25.79 23.43
C THR A 124 -8.43 24.77 23.22
N LYS A 125 -7.97 24.08 24.27
CA LYS A 125 -7.07 22.93 24.17
C LYS A 125 -7.86 21.64 23.90
N ASP A 126 -8.93 21.39 24.62
CA ASP A 126 -9.76 20.18 24.48
C ASP A 126 -10.26 20.03 23.02
N GLY A 127 -10.76 21.11 22.40
CA GLY A 127 -11.16 21.10 20.99
C GLY A 127 -10.02 20.93 19.98
N ARG A 128 -8.77 21.31 20.34
CA ARG A 128 -7.57 21.00 19.53
C ARG A 128 -7.13 19.55 19.70
N ASP A 129 -7.26 19.01 20.91
CA ASP A 129 -6.95 17.62 21.18
C ASP A 129 -7.95 16.70 20.43
N GLU A 130 -9.22 17.09 20.31
CA GLU A 130 -10.22 16.44 19.43
C GLU A 130 -9.84 16.53 17.93
N GLU A 131 -9.46 17.71 17.44
CA GLU A 131 -9.00 17.91 16.05
C GLU A 131 -7.74 17.07 15.73
N ILE A 132 -6.79 16.98 16.67
CA ILE A 132 -5.60 16.14 16.56
C ILE A 132 -5.97 14.65 16.48
N ILE A 133 -6.96 14.19 17.27
CA ILE A 133 -7.44 12.80 17.20
C ILE A 133 -8.12 12.52 15.86
N ALA A 134 -8.92 13.45 15.32
CA ALA A 134 -9.54 13.31 14.00
C ALA A 134 -8.47 13.21 12.89
N ILE A 135 -7.49 14.11 12.88
CA ILE A 135 -6.37 14.08 11.91
C ILE A 135 -5.54 12.80 12.05
N GLN A 136 -5.36 12.27 13.26
CA GLN A 136 -4.69 10.98 13.46
C GLN A 136 -5.50 9.81 12.89
N GLN A 137 -6.82 9.81 13.04
CA GLN A 137 -7.70 8.79 12.46
C GLN A 137 -7.71 8.85 10.92
N GLU A 138 -7.83 10.05 10.35
CA GLU A 138 -7.73 10.26 8.89
C GLU A 138 -6.35 9.84 8.35
N LEU A 139 -5.27 10.06 9.11
CA LEU A 139 -3.92 9.62 8.74
C LEU A 139 -3.79 8.09 8.77
N GLU A 140 -4.35 7.40 9.77
CA GLU A 140 -4.32 5.93 9.80
C GLU A 140 -5.20 5.32 8.71
N SER A 141 -6.39 5.87 8.43
CA SER A 141 -7.22 5.39 7.31
C SER A 141 -6.54 5.63 5.96
N ALA A 142 -5.90 6.79 5.76
CA ALA A 142 -5.14 7.07 4.54
C ALA A 142 -3.92 6.14 4.39
N LYS A 143 -3.26 5.74 5.48
CA LYS A 143 -2.19 4.73 5.46
C LYS A 143 -2.72 3.34 5.08
N GLU A 144 -3.89 2.95 5.60
CA GLU A 144 -4.53 1.67 5.27
C GLU A 144 -4.96 1.65 3.80
N GLU A 145 -5.55 2.73 3.29
CA GLU A 145 -5.86 2.91 1.86
C GLU A 145 -4.61 2.83 0.98
N VAL A 146 -3.51 3.48 1.38
CA VAL A 146 -2.22 3.38 0.65
C VAL A 146 -1.66 1.97 0.70
N ALA A 147 -1.74 1.26 1.83
CA ALA A 147 -1.28 -0.12 1.95
C ALA A 147 -2.09 -1.06 1.02
N ASN A 148 -3.42 -0.93 1.03
CA ASN A 148 -4.32 -1.67 0.16
C ASN A 148 -4.06 -1.37 -1.33
N ALA A 149 -3.80 -0.10 -1.68
CA ALA A 149 -3.46 0.29 -3.05
C ALA A 149 -2.10 -0.28 -3.51
N VAL A 150 -1.11 -0.34 -2.61
CA VAL A 150 0.20 -0.98 -2.88
C VAL A 150 0.07 -2.49 -3.03
N GLU A 151 -0.79 -3.15 -2.25
CA GLU A 151 -1.07 -4.59 -2.40
C GLU A 151 -1.76 -4.87 -3.75
N GLN A 152 -2.81 -4.12 -4.10
CA GLN A 152 -3.47 -4.22 -5.41
C GLN A 152 -2.53 -3.94 -6.59
N LEU A 153 -1.63 -2.95 -6.47
CA LEU A 153 -0.60 -2.68 -7.48
C LEU A 153 0.30 -3.92 -7.66
N ARG A 154 0.78 -4.50 -6.56
CA ARG A 154 1.65 -5.69 -6.58
C ARG A 154 0.95 -6.92 -7.15
N GLU A 155 -0.32 -7.12 -6.84
CA GLU A 155 -1.15 -8.18 -7.43
C GLU A 155 -1.25 -7.97 -8.95
N ALA A 156 -1.65 -6.79 -9.41
CA ALA A 156 -1.74 -6.45 -10.84
C ALA A 156 -0.39 -6.53 -11.57
N GLU A 157 0.72 -6.17 -10.93
CA GLU A 157 2.08 -6.37 -11.45
C GLU A 157 2.40 -7.87 -11.62
N SER A 158 2.01 -8.70 -10.65
CA SER A 158 2.19 -10.16 -10.74
C SER A 158 1.33 -10.79 -11.84
N GLU A 159 0.08 -10.34 -12.00
CA GLU A 159 -0.83 -10.77 -13.07
C GLU A 159 -0.31 -10.34 -14.45
N THR A 160 0.10 -9.07 -14.62
CA THR A 160 0.65 -8.60 -15.89
C THR A 160 2.00 -9.24 -16.23
N LYS A 161 2.78 -9.68 -15.22
CA LYS A 161 4.00 -10.49 -15.44
C LYS A 161 3.64 -11.92 -15.88
N SER A 162 2.62 -12.52 -15.27
CA SER A 162 2.08 -13.83 -15.65
C SER A 162 1.52 -13.82 -17.08
N LEU A 163 0.69 -12.82 -17.42
CA LEU A 163 0.12 -12.64 -18.75
C LEU A 163 1.21 -12.41 -19.82
N ARG A 164 2.22 -11.56 -19.54
CA ARG A 164 3.37 -11.39 -20.46
C ARG A 164 4.12 -12.70 -20.70
N SER A 165 4.37 -13.48 -19.65
CA SER A 165 4.98 -14.81 -19.77
C SER A 165 4.11 -15.79 -20.57
N MET A 166 2.78 -15.76 -20.39
CA MET A 166 1.86 -16.57 -21.18
C MET A 166 1.88 -16.19 -22.67
N THR A 167 1.76 -14.90 -23.00
CA THR A 167 1.83 -14.39 -24.38
C THR A 167 3.16 -14.74 -25.04
N GLN A 168 4.29 -14.61 -24.33
CA GLN A 168 5.60 -14.97 -24.88
C GLN A 168 5.74 -16.47 -25.16
N ARG A 169 5.08 -17.35 -24.39
CA ARG A 169 5.02 -18.80 -24.66
C ARG A 169 4.07 -19.19 -25.79
N MET A 170 3.17 -18.31 -26.22
CA MET A 170 2.32 -18.53 -27.40
C MET A 170 3.04 -18.20 -28.71
N VAL A 171 4.05 -17.33 -28.67
CA VAL A 171 4.89 -17.02 -29.82
C VAL A 171 5.93 -18.14 -30.04
N LEU A 172 6.09 -18.56 -31.28
CA LEU A 172 7.11 -19.54 -31.67
C LEU A 172 8.48 -18.89 -31.81
N THR A 173 9.53 -19.57 -31.35
CA THR A 173 10.92 -19.17 -31.63
C THR A 173 11.27 -19.42 -33.10
N GLN A 174 12.36 -18.83 -33.60
CA GLN A 174 12.81 -19.04 -34.98
C GLN A 174 13.03 -20.53 -35.31
N GLU A 175 13.58 -21.31 -34.38
CA GLU A 175 13.79 -22.74 -34.60
C GLU A 175 12.50 -23.56 -34.53
N GLU A 176 11.54 -23.15 -33.70
CA GLU A 176 10.20 -23.75 -33.67
C GLU A 176 9.44 -23.43 -34.96
N MET A 177 9.62 -22.24 -35.53
CA MET A 177 9.10 -21.89 -36.86
C MET A 177 9.75 -22.72 -37.98
N GLU A 178 11.08 -22.88 -37.96
CA GLU A 178 11.78 -23.78 -38.89
C GLU A 178 11.24 -25.21 -38.78
N GLU A 179 10.96 -25.71 -37.56
CA GLU A 179 10.34 -27.01 -37.33
C GLU A 179 8.90 -27.11 -37.89
N VAL A 180 8.04 -26.10 -37.67
CA VAL A 180 6.69 -26.04 -38.24
C VAL A 180 6.73 -26.13 -39.76
N VAL A 181 7.64 -25.38 -40.40
CA VAL A 181 7.80 -25.41 -41.87
C VAL A 181 8.24 -26.80 -42.34
N LEU A 182 9.27 -27.41 -41.71
CA LEU A 182 9.72 -28.76 -42.05
C LEU A 182 8.60 -29.79 -41.92
N LYS A 183 7.82 -29.74 -40.82
CA LYS A 183 6.69 -30.64 -40.59
C LYS A 183 5.56 -30.45 -41.62
N ARG A 184 5.32 -29.23 -42.11
CA ARG A 184 4.43 -28.98 -43.27
C ARG A 184 4.98 -29.58 -44.55
N CYS A 185 6.29 -29.44 -44.82
CA CYS A 185 6.94 -30.05 -45.98
C CYS A 185 6.83 -31.59 -45.96
N TRP A 186 6.97 -32.22 -44.78
CA TRP A 186 6.72 -33.65 -44.57
C TRP A 186 5.29 -34.02 -44.98
N LEU A 187 4.29 -33.33 -44.42
CA LEU A 187 2.88 -33.55 -44.75
C LEU A 187 2.59 -33.38 -46.24
N ALA A 188 3.05 -32.27 -46.86
CA ALA A 188 2.86 -32.01 -48.28
C ALA A 188 3.47 -33.11 -49.16
N ARG A 189 4.70 -33.57 -48.85
CA ARG A 189 5.38 -34.65 -49.59
C ARG A 189 4.65 -35.99 -49.44
N TYR A 190 4.33 -36.43 -48.21
CA TYR A 190 3.71 -37.75 -48.02
C TYR A 190 2.28 -37.82 -48.55
N TRP A 191 1.49 -36.76 -48.43
CA TRP A 191 0.18 -36.71 -49.09
C TRP A 191 0.31 -36.65 -50.62
N GLY A 192 1.33 -35.97 -51.16
CA GLY A 192 1.61 -35.97 -52.60
C GLY A 192 2.00 -37.34 -53.15
N LEU A 193 2.91 -38.04 -52.46
CA LEU A 193 3.26 -39.43 -52.76
C LEU A 193 2.04 -40.36 -52.63
N ALA A 194 1.17 -40.14 -51.63
CA ALA A 194 -0.06 -40.90 -51.50
C ALA A 194 -1.00 -40.72 -52.71
N VAL A 195 -1.17 -39.49 -53.22
CA VAL A 195 -1.91 -39.22 -54.47
C VAL A 195 -1.29 -39.95 -55.66
N GLN A 196 0.02 -39.84 -55.84
CA GLN A 196 0.75 -40.46 -56.97
C GLN A 196 0.67 -42.00 -56.94
N LEU A 197 0.72 -42.60 -55.76
CA LEU A 197 0.71 -44.05 -55.54
C LEU A 197 -0.70 -44.63 -55.35
N GLY A 198 -1.76 -43.80 -55.44
CA GLY A 198 -3.16 -44.23 -55.29
C GLY A 198 -3.55 -44.65 -53.87
N ILE A 199 -2.83 -44.18 -52.85
CA ILE A 199 -3.05 -44.47 -51.44
C ILE A 199 -4.08 -43.47 -50.89
N TYR A 200 -5.17 -43.98 -50.28
CA TYR A 200 -6.31 -43.19 -49.79
C TYR A 200 -6.87 -42.16 -50.81
N PRO A 201 -7.27 -42.60 -52.02
CA PRO A 201 -7.61 -41.70 -53.14
C PRO A 201 -8.78 -40.74 -52.85
N GLU A 202 -9.66 -41.09 -51.91
CA GLU A 202 -10.79 -40.25 -51.49
C GLU A 202 -10.37 -39.02 -50.66
N THR A 203 -9.20 -39.04 -50.01
CA THR A 203 -8.77 -38.00 -49.07
C THR A 203 -7.40 -37.40 -49.39
N ALA A 204 -6.50 -38.17 -50.01
CA ALA A 204 -5.12 -37.74 -50.24
C ALA A 204 -5.03 -36.48 -51.12
N ALA A 205 -5.95 -36.29 -52.08
CA ALA A 205 -5.96 -35.11 -52.95
C ALA A 205 -6.23 -33.81 -52.18
N GLU A 206 -7.30 -33.77 -51.37
CA GLU A 206 -7.65 -32.60 -50.54
C GLU A 206 -6.54 -32.30 -49.52
N LYS A 207 -5.99 -33.34 -48.89
CA LYS A 207 -4.88 -33.19 -47.92
C LYS A 207 -3.61 -32.67 -48.60
N HIS A 208 -3.26 -33.19 -49.77
CA HIS A 208 -2.10 -32.74 -50.52
C HIS A 208 -2.26 -31.29 -50.98
N GLU A 209 -3.43 -30.90 -51.48
CA GLU A 209 -3.72 -29.51 -51.87
C GLU A 209 -3.55 -28.56 -50.68
N HIS A 210 -4.18 -28.88 -49.54
CA HIS A 210 -4.06 -28.09 -48.32
C HIS A 210 -2.62 -27.93 -47.85
N TRP A 211 -1.88 -29.03 -47.66
CA TRP A 211 -0.51 -28.97 -47.14
C TRP A 211 0.48 -28.37 -48.13
N SER A 212 0.28 -28.56 -49.44
CA SER A 212 1.14 -27.95 -50.47
C SER A 212 0.92 -26.45 -50.60
N SER A 213 -0.30 -25.94 -50.32
CA SER A 213 -0.53 -24.50 -50.22
C SER A 213 0.28 -23.85 -49.07
N LEU A 214 0.61 -24.63 -48.04
CA LEU A 214 1.41 -24.21 -46.88
C LEU A 214 2.91 -24.55 -46.99
N ALA A 215 3.30 -25.34 -48.00
CA ALA A 215 4.67 -25.81 -48.24
C ALA A 215 4.84 -26.20 -49.73
N PRO A 216 4.93 -25.22 -50.66
CA PRO A 216 4.90 -25.49 -52.10
C PRO A 216 6.17 -26.13 -52.67
N LEU A 217 7.29 -26.04 -51.96
CA LEU A 217 8.60 -26.61 -52.34
C LEU A 217 9.14 -27.51 -51.21
N PRO A 218 8.45 -28.63 -50.89
CA PRO A 218 8.72 -29.39 -49.69
C PRO A 218 10.10 -30.06 -49.71
N PHE A 219 10.55 -30.50 -50.88
CA PHE A 219 11.81 -31.23 -51.05
C PHE A 219 13.01 -30.28 -50.91
N GLU A 220 12.95 -29.14 -51.60
CA GLU A 220 13.99 -28.10 -51.62
C GLU A 220 14.20 -27.49 -50.22
N VAL A 221 13.11 -27.22 -49.49
CA VAL A 221 13.17 -26.64 -48.14
C VAL A 221 13.82 -27.62 -47.16
N VAL A 222 13.41 -28.89 -47.14
CA VAL A 222 13.98 -29.90 -46.23
C VAL A 222 15.44 -30.20 -46.57
N LEU A 223 15.79 -30.33 -47.86
CA LEU A 223 17.20 -30.47 -48.28
C LEU A 223 18.05 -29.26 -47.88
N SER A 224 17.53 -28.04 -48.06
CA SER A 224 18.24 -26.80 -47.70
C SER A 224 18.46 -26.70 -46.18
N ALA A 225 17.46 -27.05 -45.37
CA ALA A 225 17.60 -27.12 -43.92
C ALA A 225 18.61 -28.19 -43.48
N GLY A 226 18.57 -29.38 -44.10
CA GLY A 226 19.55 -30.43 -43.88
C GLY A 226 20.97 -29.98 -44.25
N GLN A 227 21.15 -29.30 -45.39
CA GLN A 227 22.44 -28.79 -45.84
C GLN A 227 22.98 -27.68 -44.92
N LYS A 228 22.13 -26.71 -44.54
CA LYS A 228 22.41 -25.69 -43.50
C LYS A 228 22.83 -26.36 -42.18
N ALA A 229 22.25 -27.50 -41.84
CA ALA A 229 22.59 -28.30 -40.67
C ALA A 229 23.84 -29.19 -40.83
N LYS A 230 24.43 -29.36 -42.03
CA LYS A 230 25.76 -29.97 -42.18
C LYS A 230 26.86 -28.95 -41.88
N GLU A 231 26.69 -27.73 -42.38
CA GLU A 231 27.61 -26.63 -42.17
C GLU A 231 27.70 -26.30 -40.67
N GLU A 232 28.93 -26.22 -40.13
CA GLU A 232 29.10 -25.74 -38.77
C GLU A 232 28.71 -24.25 -38.69
N PRO A 233 28.10 -23.80 -37.58
CA PRO A 233 27.95 -22.38 -37.32
C PRO A 233 29.36 -21.77 -37.17
N ARG A 234 29.89 -21.21 -38.26
CA ARG A 234 31.17 -20.49 -38.25
C ARG A 234 31.17 -19.52 -37.08
N LYS A 235 32.15 -19.68 -36.18
CA LYS A 235 32.32 -18.81 -35.02
C LYS A 235 32.23 -17.35 -35.45
N GLN A 236 31.40 -16.60 -34.73
CA GLN A 236 31.03 -15.24 -35.06
C GLN A 236 32.27 -14.34 -35.17
N GLY A 237 32.61 -14.00 -36.41
CA GLY A 237 33.73 -13.13 -36.77
C GLY A 237 33.27 -12.20 -37.89
N ASP A 238 32.81 -11.02 -37.45
CA ASP A 238 32.47 -9.79 -38.18
C ASP A 238 31.66 -9.81 -39.50
N ASN A 239 30.66 -8.91 -39.50
CA ASN A 239 30.12 -8.21 -40.67
C ASN A 239 29.51 -9.04 -41.82
N ASN A 240 28.50 -9.87 -41.53
CA ASN A 240 27.45 -10.21 -42.53
C ASN A 240 26.15 -10.86 -41.94
N SER A 241 25.70 -10.44 -40.75
CA SER A 241 24.46 -11.00 -40.16
C SER A 241 23.18 -10.58 -40.90
N GLU A 242 23.12 -9.37 -41.46
CA GLU A 242 21.91 -8.83 -42.11
C GLU A 242 21.49 -9.63 -43.35
N GLY A 243 22.45 -10.07 -44.18
CA GLY A 243 22.16 -10.89 -45.36
C GLY A 243 21.71 -12.31 -45.02
N ARG A 244 22.24 -12.89 -43.93
CA ARG A 244 21.93 -14.27 -43.50
C ARG A 244 20.57 -14.38 -42.83
N ASN A 245 20.14 -13.33 -42.13
CA ASN A 245 18.82 -13.27 -41.51
C ASN A 245 17.73 -12.94 -42.54
N LYS A 246 18.01 -12.13 -43.57
CA LYS A 246 17.04 -11.77 -44.62
C LYS A 246 16.45 -12.97 -45.36
N LEU A 247 17.26 -13.93 -45.80
CA LEU A 247 16.77 -15.10 -46.53
C LEU A 247 15.91 -16.03 -45.66
N VAL A 248 16.15 -16.04 -44.35
CA VAL A 248 15.38 -16.81 -43.37
C VAL A 248 14.07 -16.08 -43.04
N HIS A 249 14.08 -14.76 -42.98
CA HIS A 249 12.90 -13.91 -42.81
C HIS A 249 11.98 -13.98 -44.05
N ASP A 250 12.51 -13.90 -45.28
CA ASP A 250 11.73 -14.07 -46.51
C ASP A 250 11.03 -15.44 -46.58
N MET A 251 11.62 -16.50 -46.00
CA MET A 251 10.99 -17.82 -45.94
C MET A 251 9.99 -17.98 -44.77
N SER A 252 10.15 -17.25 -43.66
CA SER A 252 9.12 -17.23 -42.60
C SER A 252 7.90 -16.40 -43.00
N ASP A 253 8.09 -15.31 -43.72
CA ASP A 253 7.06 -14.29 -43.93
C ASP A 253 6.04 -14.69 -45.00
N ILE A 254 6.37 -15.65 -45.86
CA ILE A 254 5.48 -16.12 -46.94
C ILE A 254 4.49 -17.20 -46.44
N THR A 255 4.65 -17.77 -45.24
CA THR A 255 3.69 -18.79 -44.73
C THR A 255 3.62 -18.98 -43.20
N GLY A 256 4.43 -18.27 -42.41
CA GLY A 256 4.60 -18.50 -40.98
C GLY A 256 3.66 -17.68 -40.09
N GLU A 257 2.50 -18.24 -39.73
CA GLU A 257 1.78 -17.79 -38.53
C GLU A 257 2.65 -18.05 -37.30
N GLY A 258 3.22 -16.99 -36.71
CA GLY A 258 4.15 -17.03 -35.56
C GLY A 258 3.61 -17.58 -34.23
N ASN A 259 2.49 -18.31 -34.26
CA ASN A 259 1.68 -18.69 -33.10
C ASN A 259 1.69 -20.21 -32.87
N ILE A 260 1.56 -20.61 -31.61
CA ILE A 260 1.42 -22.01 -31.17
C ILE A 260 0.31 -22.77 -31.90
N GLU A 261 -0.75 -22.09 -32.34
CA GLU A 261 -1.85 -22.66 -33.14
C GLU A 261 -1.34 -23.32 -34.44
N SER A 262 -0.36 -22.71 -35.12
CA SER A 262 0.18 -23.26 -36.36
C SER A 262 1.07 -24.49 -36.13
N MET A 263 1.74 -24.58 -34.97
CA MET A 263 2.37 -25.82 -34.51
C MET A 263 1.32 -26.90 -34.20
N LEU A 264 0.25 -26.56 -33.46
CA LEU A 264 -0.82 -27.51 -33.13
C LEU A 264 -1.58 -28.04 -34.35
N LEU A 265 -1.79 -27.21 -35.38
CA LEU A 265 -2.38 -27.59 -36.66
C LEU A 265 -1.53 -28.66 -37.36
N VAL A 266 -0.22 -28.45 -37.39
CA VAL A 266 0.74 -29.33 -38.05
C VAL A 266 0.93 -30.64 -37.27
N GLU A 267 1.01 -30.57 -35.93
CA GLU A 267 0.98 -31.75 -35.05
C GLU A 267 -0.29 -32.60 -35.22
N LYS A 268 -1.44 -31.96 -35.39
CA LYS A 268 -2.70 -32.65 -35.72
C LYS A 268 -2.61 -33.34 -37.08
N GLY A 269 -2.03 -32.68 -38.09
CA GLY A 269 -1.79 -33.24 -39.42
C GLY A 269 -0.87 -34.47 -39.39
N LEU A 270 0.26 -34.40 -38.69
CA LEU A 270 1.19 -35.52 -38.53
C LEU A 270 0.54 -36.69 -37.78
N ARG A 271 -0.27 -36.41 -36.76
CA ARG A 271 -1.02 -37.45 -36.03
C ARG A 271 -2.06 -38.14 -36.91
N GLU A 272 -2.70 -37.41 -37.82
CA GLU A 272 -3.61 -37.97 -38.83
C GLU A 272 -2.85 -38.85 -39.84
N LEU A 273 -1.74 -38.35 -40.40
CA LEU A 273 -0.85 -39.07 -41.32
C LEU A 273 -0.37 -40.40 -40.71
N ALA A 274 0.08 -40.37 -39.46
CA ALA A 274 0.54 -41.53 -38.70
C ALA A 274 -0.61 -42.49 -38.32
N SER A 275 -1.78 -41.96 -37.94
CA SER A 275 -2.97 -42.78 -37.62
C SER A 275 -3.49 -43.55 -38.84
N LEU A 276 -3.37 -42.95 -40.04
CA LEU A 276 -3.69 -43.58 -41.31
C LEU A 276 -2.53 -44.39 -41.90
N LYS A 277 -1.36 -44.39 -41.25
CA LYS A 277 -0.15 -45.10 -41.68
C LYS A 277 0.26 -44.80 -43.13
N VAL A 278 0.09 -43.55 -43.56
CA VAL A 278 0.39 -43.12 -44.93
C VAL A 278 1.88 -43.31 -45.24
N GLU A 279 2.76 -43.02 -44.27
CA GLU A 279 4.21 -43.28 -44.36
C GLU A 279 4.51 -44.75 -44.65
N ASP A 280 3.99 -45.68 -43.82
CA ASP A 280 4.17 -47.13 -43.99
C ASP A 280 3.68 -47.59 -45.37
N ALA A 281 2.51 -47.11 -45.80
CA ALA A 281 1.90 -47.45 -47.08
C ALA A 281 2.73 -46.94 -48.27
N VAL A 282 3.25 -45.71 -48.20
CA VAL A 282 4.14 -45.12 -49.21
C VAL A 282 5.44 -45.92 -49.31
N VAL A 283 6.09 -46.24 -48.18
CA VAL A 283 7.34 -47.04 -48.16
C VAL A 283 7.11 -48.44 -48.76
N ILE A 284 5.97 -49.08 -48.47
CA ILE A 284 5.60 -50.36 -49.07
C ILE A 284 5.34 -50.24 -50.58
N ALA A 285 4.60 -49.22 -51.03
CA ALA A 285 4.27 -49.03 -52.44
C ALA A 285 5.51 -48.71 -53.30
N LEU A 286 6.38 -47.82 -52.83
CA LEU A 286 7.67 -47.53 -53.46
C LEU A 286 8.52 -48.81 -53.57
N GLY A 287 8.64 -49.59 -52.49
CA GLY A 287 9.35 -50.86 -52.48
C GLY A 287 8.71 -51.94 -53.37
N GLN A 288 7.40 -51.87 -53.62
CA GLN A 288 6.71 -52.74 -54.57
C GLN A 288 7.01 -52.36 -56.02
N HIS A 289 7.19 -51.07 -56.36
CA HIS A 289 7.58 -50.62 -57.70
C HIS A 289 8.96 -51.16 -58.14
N ARG A 290 9.81 -51.61 -57.20
CA ARG A 290 11.04 -52.39 -57.53
C ARG A 290 10.74 -53.77 -58.14
N ARG A 291 9.67 -54.45 -57.72
CA ARG A 291 9.39 -55.86 -58.05
C ARG A 291 8.91 -56.14 -59.49
N PRO A 292 8.08 -55.33 -60.17
CA PRO A 292 7.66 -55.64 -61.55
C PRO A 292 8.83 -55.61 -62.55
N ASN A 293 9.88 -54.80 -62.30
CA ASN A 293 11.08 -54.77 -63.15
C ASN A 293 11.85 -56.10 -63.13
N PHE A 294 11.87 -56.80 -61.99
CA PHE A 294 12.53 -58.10 -61.83
C PHE A 294 11.97 -59.18 -62.78
N VAL A 295 10.65 -59.21 -62.99
CA VAL A 295 9.97 -60.19 -63.85
C VAL A 295 10.28 -59.97 -65.33
N ARG A 296 10.62 -58.73 -65.73
CA ARG A 296 10.91 -58.37 -67.13
C ARG A 296 12.38 -58.59 -67.53
N GLN A 297 13.33 -58.52 -66.59
CA GLN A 297 14.73 -58.92 -66.83
C GLN A 297 14.93 -60.43 -66.72
N SER A 298 14.26 -61.11 -65.79
CA SER A 298 14.39 -62.57 -65.57
C SER A 298 13.99 -63.43 -66.78
N THR A 299 13.29 -62.87 -67.78
CA THR A 299 12.87 -63.58 -69.00
C THR A 299 13.82 -63.37 -70.19
N SER A 300 14.87 -62.55 -70.04
CA SER A 300 15.83 -62.24 -71.11
C SER A 300 17.27 -62.25 -70.62
N ASP A 301 17.77 -63.39 -70.14
CA ASP A 301 19.10 -63.94 -70.49
C ASP A 301 19.45 -65.21 -69.69
N LEU A 302 18.90 -66.36 -70.12
CA LEU A 302 19.21 -67.68 -69.54
C LEU A 302 20.47 -68.34 -70.14
N LYS A 303 21.63 -67.65 -70.14
CA LYS A 303 22.94 -68.28 -70.48
C LYS A 303 24.18 -67.65 -69.79
N SER A 304 24.44 -68.00 -68.53
CA SER A 304 25.81 -68.31 -68.03
C SER A 304 25.76 -68.79 -66.55
N PRO A 305 26.23 -70.00 -66.21
CA PRO A 305 26.32 -70.44 -64.82
C PRO A 305 27.75 -70.30 -64.28
N GLY A 306 28.02 -69.28 -63.45
CA GLY A 306 29.25 -69.24 -62.67
C GLY A 306 29.73 -67.86 -62.20
N ASP A 307 29.10 -67.31 -61.14
CA ASP A 307 29.84 -66.51 -60.14
C ASP A 307 29.02 -66.34 -58.84
N PRO A 308 29.51 -66.77 -57.66
CA PRO A 308 28.79 -66.62 -56.39
C PRO A 308 29.09 -65.26 -55.73
N LYS A 309 28.63 -64.16 -56.35
CA LYS A 309 28.74 -62.79 -55.82
C LYS A 309 27.46 -61.95 -55.98
N PHE A 310 26.29 -62.54 -55.79
CA PHE A 310 25.03 -61.80 -55.78
C PHE A 310 24.73 -61.16 -54.41
N VAL A 311 25.56 -60.19 -54.03
CA VAL A 311 25.23 -59.16 -53.03
C VAL A 311 25.30 -57.81 -53.75
N GLU A 312 24.50 -57.70 -54.81
CA GLU A 312 24.36 -56.49 -55.60
C GLU A 312 23.55 -55.49 -54.77
N ALA A 313 24.12 -54.32 -54.50
CA ALA A 313 23.40 -53.25 -53.84
C ALA A 313 22.31 -52.77 -54.80
N PHE A 314 21.05 -53.00 -54.45
CA PHE A 314 19.92 -52.67 -55.33
C PHE A 314 19.92 -51.17 -55.65
N GLU A 315 19.93 -50.83 -56.94
CA GLU A 315 19.69 -49.45 -57.37
C GLU A 315 18.28 -49.03 -56.95
N LEU A 316 18.20 -47.91 -56.23
CA LEU A 316 16.93 -47.32 -55.83
C LEU A 316 16.26 -46.67 -57.04
N ASN A 317 14.92 -46.68 -57.09
CA ASN A 317 14.22 -45.85 -58.07
C ASN A 317 14.37 -44.35 -57.69
N GLN A 318 14.07 -43.43 -58.62
CA GLN A 318 14.26 -41.99 -58.39
C GLN A 318 13.45 -41.46 -57.20
N GLU A 319 12.17 -41.85 -57.07
CA GLU A 319 11.27 -41.42 -55.98
C GLU A 319 11.78 -41.91 -54.61
N GLU A 320 12.34 -43.12 -54.57
CA GLU A 320 12.97 -43.73 -53.39
C GLU A 320 14.30 -43.08 -53.02
N ALA A 321 15.15 -42.78 -54.01
CA ALA A 321 16.39 -42.06 -53.78
C ALA A 321 16.11 -40.66 -53.20
N GLU A 322 15.10 -39.97 -53.72
CA GLU A 322 14.62 -38.70 -53.17
C GLU A 322 14.02 -38.85 -51.76
N ASP A 323 13.20 -39.86 -51.49
CA ASP A 323 12.65 -40.11 -50.15
C ASP A 323 13.77 -40.41 -49.13
N VAL A 324 14.80 -41.15 -49.51
CA VAL A 324 15.99 -41.36 -48.66
C VAL A 324 16.74 -40.06 -48.42
N LEU A 325 16.99 -39.23 -49.45
CA LEU A 325 17.67 -37.93 -49.28
C LEU A 325 16.86 -36.98 -48.39
N PHE A 326 15.54 -36.95 -48.56
CA PHE A 326 14.61 -36.17 -47.74
C PHE A 326 14.69 -36.57 -46.26
N LYS A 327 14.66 -37.88 -45.97
CA LYS A 327 14.81 -38.42 -44.61
C LYS A 327 16.22 -38.19 -44.04
N GLN A 328 17.28 -38.35 -44.83
CA GLN A 328 18.65 -38.04 -44.39
C GLN A 328 18.81 -36.56 -44.01
N ALA A 329 18.21 -35.64 -44.78
CA ALA A 329 18.22 -34.22 -44.47
C ALA A 329 17.44 -33.89 -43.19
N TRP A 330 16.27 -34.50 -42.99
CA TRP A 330 15.51 -34.44 -41.73
C TRP A 330 16.34 -34.89 -40.53
N LEU A 331 16.93 -36.08 -40.62
CA LEU A 331 17.79 -36.66 -39.59
C LEU A 331 18.99 -35.75 -39.27
N THR A 332 19.66 -35.23 -40.30
CA THR A 332 20.77 -34.28 -40.14
C THR A 332 20.35 -33.02 -39.39
N TYR A 333 19.18 -32.44 -39.73
CA TYR A 333 18.65 -31.26 -39.06
C TYR A 333 18.36 -31.51 -37.58
N PHE A 334 17.59 -32.55 -37.25
CA PHE A 334 17.23 -32.84 -35.86
C PHE A 334 18.44 -33.24 -35.00
N TRP A 335 19.39 -34.02 -35.53
CA TRP A 335 20.61 -34.35 -34.79
C TRP A 335 21.56 -33.14 -34.63
N ARG A 336 21.65 -32.21 -35.60
CA ARG A 336 22.36 -30.93 -35.41
C ARG A 336 21.70 -30.13 -34.29
N ARG A 337 20.37 -30.00 -34.31
CA ARG A 337 19.63 -29.24 -33.29
C ARG A 337 19.78 -29.87 -31.90
N ALA A 338 19.71 -31.20 -31.80
CA ALA A 338 19.98 -31.94 -30.57
C ALA A 338 21.38 -31.64 -30.00
N LYS A 339 22.43 -31.68 -30.85
CA LYS A 339 23.80 -31.27 -30.44
C LYS A 339 23.82 -29.82 -29.92
N THR A 340 23.24 -28.87 -30.65
CA THR A 340 23.25 -27.44 -30.29
C THR A 340 22.63 -27.19 -28.92
N HIS A 341 21.47 -27.82 -28.64
CA HIS A 341 20.75 -27.67 -27.37
C HIS A 341 21.21 -28.62 -26.26
N GLY A 342 22.17 -29.51 -26.56
CA GLY A 342 22.67 -30.48 -25.61
C GLY A 342 21.62 -31.53 -25.19
N VAL A 343 20.74 -31.91 -26.11
CA VAL A 343 19.83 -33.06 -26.00
C VAL A 343 20.60 -34.32 -26.41
N GLU A 344 20.48 -35.42 -25.65
CA GLU A 344 21.18 -36.69 -25.88
C GLU A 344 22.69 -36.53 -26.17
N LYS A 345 23.39 -35.79 -25.29
CA LYS A 345 24.78 -35.30 -25.50
C LYS A 345 25.80 -36.40 -25.82
N ASP A 346 25.56 -37.61 -25.35
CA ASP A 346 26.38 -38.80 -25.51
C ASP A 346 26.29 -39.42 -26.90
N ILE A 347 25.17 -39.25 -27.61
CA ILE A 347 24.96 -39.85 -28.96
C ILE A 347 24.71 -38.82 -30.07
N ALA A 348 24.27 -37.60 -29.75
CA ALA A 348 23.85 -36.62 -30.75
C ALA A 348 24.97 -36.26 -31.74
N GLU A 349 26.23 -36.16 -31.28
CA GLU A 349 27.37 -35.91 -32.17
C GLU A 349 27.70 -37.12 -33.05
N GLU A 350 27.69 -38.34 -32.51
CA GLU A 350 27.94 -39.55 -33.29
C GLU A 350 26.91 -39.71 -34.42
N ARG A 351 25.62 -39.56 -34.09
CA ARG A 351 24.51 -39.65 -35.05
C ARG A 351 24.59 -38.57 -36.12
N LEU A 352 24.90 -37.34 -35.73
CA LEU A 352 25.08 -36.23 -36.65
C LEU A 352 26.23 -36.44 -37.63
N GLN A 353 27.41 -36.87 -37.14
CA GLN A 353 28.55 -37.18 -38.01
C GLN A 353 28.25 -38.36 -38.95
N PHE A 354 27.53 -39.38 -38.47
CA PHE A 354 27.04 -40.48 -39.31
C PHE A 354 26.19 -39.98 -40.48
N TRP A 355 25.15 -39.16 -40.24
CA TRP A 355 24.30 -38.63 -41.31
C TRP A 355 25.04 -37.68 -42.26
N ILE A 356 25.92 -36.81 -41.74
CA ILE A 356 26.78 -35.96 -42.56
C ILE A 356 27.64 -36.80 -43.52
N SER A 357 28.28 -37.87 -43.02
CA SER A 357 29.18 -38.72 -43.83
C SER A 357 28.48 -39.41 -45.01
N ARG A 358 27.21 -39.82 -44.81
CA ARG A 358 26.37 -40.48 -45.82
C ARG A 358 25.85 -39.52 -46.87
N SER A 359 25.50 -38.30 -46.46
CA SER A 359 24.83 -37.28 -47.29
C SER A 359 25.66 -36.70 -48.46
N ASN A 360 26.88 -37.19 -48.67
CA ASN A 360 27.78 -36.84 -49.78
C ASN A 360 27.85 -37.93 -50.86
N GLN A 361 27.09 -39.03 -50.70
CA GLN A 361 27.10 -40.19 -51.58
C GLN A 361 25.71 -40.40 -52.20
N SER A 362 25.64 -41.09 -53.34
CA SER A 362 24.36 -41.49 -53.94
C SER A 362 23.63 -42.48 -53.01
N PRO A 363 22.32 -42.31 -52.74
CA PRO A 363 21.55 -43.20 -51.88
C PRO A 363 21.58 -44.66 -52.34
N THR A 364 21.87 -45.58 -51.41
CA THR A 364 21.88 -47.03 -51.64
C THR A 364 20.69 -47.72 -51.00
N SER A 365 20.44 -48.98 -51.39
CA SER A 365 19.42 -49.82 -50.74
C SER A 365 19.60 -49.98 -49.21
N HIS A 366 20.82 -49.79 -48.70
CA HIS A 366 21.11 -49.84 -47.26
C HIS A 366 20.72 -48.54 -46.57
N ASP A 367 20.95 -47.38 -47.22
CA ASP A 367 20.51 -46.08 -46.72
C ASP A 367 18.99 -46.04 -46.51
N ALA A 368 18.22 -46.69 -47.39
CA ALA A 368 16.77 -46.83 -47.23
C ALA A 368 16.34 -47.57 -45.96
N VAL A 369 17.14 -48.52 -45.46
CA VAL A 369 16.87 -49.22 -44.19
C VAL A 369 17.38 -48.39 -43.00
N ASP A 370 18.52 -47.73 -43.17
CA ASP A 370 19.13 -46.93 -42.11
C ASP A 370 18.31 -45.66 -41.79
N VAL A 371 17.71 -45.00 -42.78
CA VAL A 371 16.84 -43.83 -42.51
C VAL A 371 15.60 -44.19 -41.70
N GLU A 372 14.95 -45.33 -41.98
CA GLU A 372 13.83 -45.82 -41.16
C GLU A 372 14.26 -46.10 -39.72
N ARG A 373 15.45 -46.68 -39.54
CA ARG A 373 16.04 -46.89 -38.21
C ARG A 373 16.32 -45.58 -37.50
N GLY A 374 16.86 -44.59 -38.20
CA GLY A 374 17.12 -43.25 -37.65
C GLY A 374 15.84 -42.53 -37.22
N LEU A 375 14.77 -42.60 -38.02
CA LEU A 375 13.47 -42.02 -37.69
C LEU A 375 12.80 -42.74 -36.52
N MET A 376 12.90 -44.07 -36.45
CA MET A 376 12.47 -44.83 -35.27
C MET A 376 13.27 -44.47 -34.02
N GLU A 377 14.58 -44.21 -34.13
CA GLU A 377 15.44 -43.78 -33.03
C GLU A 377 15.06 -42.37 -32.53
N LEU A 378 14.92 -41.39 -33.43
CA LEU A 378 14.42 -40.04 -33.10
C LEU A 378 13.09 -40.10 -32.32
N ARG A 379 12.12 -40.88 -32.83
CA ARG A 379 10.81 -41.06 -32.19
C ARG A 379 10.92 -41.77 -30.84
N LYS A 380 11.75 -42.81 -30.72
CA LYS A 380 11.92 -43.59 -29.49
C LYS A 380 12.57 -42.79 -28.35
N LEU A 381 13.50 -41.90 -28.68
CA LEU A 381 14.17 -41.00 -27.74
C LEU A 381 13.35 -39.72 -27.45
N GLY A 382 12.29 -39.47 -28.22
CA GLY A 382 11.47 -38.27 -28.07
C GLY A 382 12.23 -36.98 -28.35
N ILE A 383 13.19 -36.99 -29.28
CA ILE A 383 14.10 -35.86 -29.54
C ILE A 383 13.35 -34.54 -29.79
N GLU A 384 12.25 -34.59 -30.54
CA GLU A 384 11.42 -33.42 -30.83
C GLU A 384 10.80 -32.82 -29.54
N GLN A 385 10.30 -33.67 -28.64
CA GLN A 385 9.78 -33.24 -27.34
C GLN A 385 10.91 -32.66 -26.46
N GLN A 386 12.07 -33.32 -26.38
CA GLN A 386 13.19 -32.81 -25.60
C GLN A 386 13.71 -31.46 -26.12
N LEU A 387 13.71 -31.25 -27.44
CA LEU A 387 14.06 -29.98 -28.08
C LEU A 387 13.02 -28.88 -27.78
N TRP A 388 11.73 -29.21 -27.79
CA TRP A 388 10.67 -28.29 -27.38
C TRP A 388 10.82 -27.87 -25.91
N GLU A 389 11.06 -28.83 -25.01
CA GLU A 389 11.28 -28.56 -23.59
C GLU A 389 12.58 -27.78 -23.32
N ALA A 390 13.62 -27.97 -24.12
CA ALA A 390 14.82 -27.12 -24.10
C ALA A 390 14.49 -25.67 -24.51
N SER A 391 13.84 -25.50 -25.68
CA SER A 391 13.42 -24.18 -26.20
C SER A 391 12.57 -23.39 -25.19
N ARG A 392 11.62 -24.05 -24.50
CA ARG A 392 10.75 -23.38 -23.52
C ARG A 392 11.47 -22.99 -22.22
N ARG A 393 12.39 -23.81 -21.70
CA ARG A 393 13.23 -23.44 -20.54
C ARG A 393 14.12 -22.23 -20.83
N ASP A 394 14.62 -22.12 -22.05
CA ASP A 394 15.42 -20.99 -22.52
C ASP A 394 14.64 -19.66 -22.54
N ILE A 395 13.32 -19.70 -22.78
CA ILE A 395 12.45 -18.52 -22.73
C ILE A 395 12.23 -18.10 -21.27
N GLU A 396 11.97 -19.06 -20.38
CA GLU A 396 11.75 -18.80 -18.95
C GLU A 396 12.99 -18.17 -18.27
N GLN A 397 14.21 -18.58 -18.66
CA GLN A 397 15.45 -18.01 -18.14
C GLN A 397 15.82 -16.64 -18.73
N LYS A 398 15.31 -16.29 -19.91
CA LYS A 398 15.55 -14.98 -20.56
C LYS A 398 14.63 -13.86 -20.06
N LEU A 399 13.65 -14.18 -19.22
CA LEU A 399 12.84 -13.17 -18.53
C LEU A 399 13.71 -12.43 -17.51
N PRO A 400 13.75 -11.08 -17.54
CA PRO A 400 14.40 -10.31 -16.49
C PRO A 400 13.76 -10.64 -15.14
N THR A 401 14.60 -11.16 -14.24
CA THR A 401 14.40 -10.89 -12.82
C THR A 401 14.77 -9.43 -12.61
N ASP A 402 13.78 -8.54 -12.75
CA ASP A 402 13.87 -7.13 -12.35
C ASP A 402 14.07 -7.05 -10.83
N ALA A 403 15.28 -7.39 -10.40
CA ALA A 403 15.77 -7.42 -9.03
C ALA A 403 16.97 -6.47 -8.86
N GLU A 404 17.04 -5.45 -9.72
CA GLU A 404 17.99 -4.32 -9.65
C GLU A 404 17.24 -2.99 -9.81
N ILE A 405 16.36 -2.69 -8.86
CA ILE A 405 16.11 -1.31 -8.42
C ILE A 405 16.33 -1.29 -6.92
N SER A 406 17.49 -0.79 -6.50
CA SER A 406 17.89 -0.49 -5.12
C SER A 406 18.47 0.91 -5.07
#